data_AF-A0A8H4IMH1-F1
#
_entry.id   AF-A0A8H4IMH1-F1
#
_cell.length_a   1.000
_cell.length_b   1.000
_cell.length_c   1.000
_cell.angle_alpha   90.00
_cell.angle_beta   90.00
_cell.angle_gamma   90.00
#
_symmetry.space_group_name_H-M   'P 1'
#
loop_
_entity.id
_entity.type
_entity.pdbx_description
1 polymer ?
#
loop_
_entity_poly.entity_id
_entity_poly.type
_entity_poly.pdbx_seq_one_letter_code
_entity_poly.pdbx_strand_id
1 'polypeptide(L)'
;MRCTIAAATAFALSTSVAALPALSERASSSGCTVSLNNTLERPANPAEIILMRTMVKWNNSTGMSGFSSSYCNWSHTVNDPFSVFFYADTIPDYETTDELSAVLEPWIGTWLISTNSTPSSGTTGDYNITEVTCV
;
A
#
# COMPACT_ATOMS: atom_id res chain seq x y z
N MET A 1 19.45 -59.26 27.29
CA MET A 1 19.80 -58.28 26.24
C MET A 1 19.22 -56.94 26.62
N ARG A 2 20.06 -55.91 26.72
CA ARG A 2 19.71 -54.50 26.94
C ARG A 2 19.36 -53.88 25.59
N CYS A 3 18.24 -53.16 25.49
CA CYS A 3 18.04 -52.13 24.47
C CYS A 3 17.31 -50.95 25.11
N THR A 4 18.10 -49.98 25.56
CA THR A 4 17.70 -48.61 25.89
C THR A 4 17.41 -47.86 24.59
N ILE A 5 16.27 -47.20 24.47
CA ILE A 5 16.01 -46.24 23.39
C ILE A 5 15.82 -44.88 24.04
N ALA A 6 16.81 -44.01 23.86
CA ALA A 6 16.73 -42.59 24.13
C ALA A 6 16.01 -41.93 22.95
N ALA A 7 14.90 -41.22 23.20
CA ALA A 7 14.28 -40.35 22.21
C ALA A 7 14.71 -38.92 22.49
N ALA A 8 15.50 -38.38 21.55
CA ALA A 8 16.06 -37.05 21.58
C ALA A 8 14.97 -35.97 21.53
N THR A 9 15.19 -34.92 22.31
CA THR A 9 14.46 -33.66 22.31
C THR A 9 14.53 -32.97 20.95
N ALA A 10 13.41 -32.90 20.24
CA ALA A 10 13.25 -31.99 19.12
C ALA A 10 12.51 -30.73 19.62
N PHE A 11 13.28 -29.72 20.04
CA PHE A 11 12.77 -28.35 20.15
C PHE A 11 12.56 -27.82 18.73
N ALA A 12 11.35 -27.98 18.20
CA ALA A 12 10.94 -27.25 17.03
C ALA A 12 10.79 -25.77 17.43
N LEU A 13 11.78 -24.94 17.07
CA LEU A 13 11.61 -23.49 17.08
C LEU A 13 10.62 -23.15 15.96
N SER A 14 9.35 -23.04 16.33
CA SER A 14 8.35 -22.38 15.52
C SER A 14 8.81 -20.95 15.27
N THR A 15 9.30 -20.68 14.06
CA THR A 15 9.53 -19.31 13.59
C THR A 15 8.17 -18.65 13.48
N SER A 16 7.77 -17.97 14.54
CA SER A 16 6.64 -17.05 14.57
C SER A 16 6.93 -15.96 13.54
N VAL A 17 6.46 -16.16 12.31
CA VAL A 17 6.20 -15.06 11.40
C VAL A 17 5.20 -14.19 12.15
N ALA A 18 5.64 -13.03 12.61
CA ALA A 18 4.73 -12.03 13.15
C ALA A 18 3.69 -11.77 12.06
N ALA A 19 2.50 -12.34 12.24
CA ALA A 19 1.37 -12.06 11.39
C ALA A 19 1.07 -10.57 11.60
N LEU A 20 1.55 -9.75 10.69
CA LEU A 20 1.04 -8.40 10.51
C LEU A 20 -0.49 -8.51 10.51
N PRO A 21 -1.23 -7.60 11.16
CA PRO A 21 -2.68 -7.63 11.12
C PRO A 21 -3.08 -7.69 9.64
N ALA A 22 -3.64 -8.82 9.22
CA ALA A 22 -4.24 -8.93 7.91
C ALA A 22 -5.44 -7.99 7.95
N LEU A 23 -5.29 -6.81 7.37
CA LEU A 23 -6.44 -5.95 7.11
C LEU A 23 -7.36 -6.78 6.25
N SER A 24 -8.52 -7.13 6.79
CA SER A 24 -9.51 -7.89 6.05
C SER A 24 -9.81 -7.10 4.78
N GLU A 25 -9.46 -7.66 3.64
CA GLU A 25 -9.87 -7.14 2.34
C GLU A 25 -11.39 -7.03 2.35
N ARG A 26 -11.88 -5.80 2.20
CA ARG A 26 -13.30 -5.56 2.09
C ARG A 26 -13.66 -5.86 0.64
N ALA A 27 -14.68 -6.69 0.43
CA ALA A 27 -15.17 -7.03 -0.90
C ALA A 27 -15.98 -5.88 -1.55
N SER A 28 -15.49 -4.65 -1.46
CA SER A 28 -16.04 -3.56 -2.27
C SER A 28 -15.52 -3.76 -3.69
N SER A 29 -16.45 -3.90 -4.64
CA SER A 29 -16.13 -4.12 -6.05
C SER A 29 -15.88 -2.83 -6.82
N SER A 30 -16.04 -1.66 -6.20
CA SER A 30 -15.84 -0.35 -6.82
C SER A 30 -14.65 0.37 -6.20
N GLY A 31 -13.77 0.87 -7.05
CA GLY A 31 -12.57 1.56 -6.61
C GLY A 31 -11.46 1.57 -7.64
N CYS A 32 -10.29 2.04 -7.23
CA CYS A 32 -9.13 2.20 -8.10
C CYS A 32 -7.86 1.68 -7.44
N THR A 33 -7.09 0.88 -8.17
CA THR A 33 -5.74 0.48 -7.81
C THR A 33 -4.75 1.51 -8.32
N VAL A 34 -3.87 1.99 -7.45
CA VAL A 34 -2.72 2.83 -7.80
C VAL A 34 -1.46 1.97 -7.73
N SER A 35 -0.81 1.76 -8.87
CA SER A 35 0.41 0.95 -8.99
C SER A 35 1.65 1.81 -8.80
N LEU A 36 2.61 1.31 -8.02
CA LEU A 36 3.76 2.06 -7.54
C LEU A 36 5.07 1.36 -7.93
N ASN A 37 6.08 2.14 -8.31
CA ASN A 37 7.44 1.66 -8.52
C ASN A 37 8.44 2.47 -7.69
N ASN A 38 9.51 1.84 -7.21
CA ASN A 38 10.49 2.46 -6.32
C ASN A 38 11.80 2.78 -7.05
N THR A 39 12.51 3.81 -6.58
CA THR A 39 13.92 4.08 -6.96
C THR A 39 14.95 3.14 -6.32
N LEU A 40 14.61 2.48 -5.21
CA LEU A 40 15.50 1.60 -4.46
C LEU A 40 15.27 0.14 -4.82
N GLU A 41 16.38 -0.59 -5.03
CA GLU A 41 16.39 -2.05 -5.18
C GLU A 41 15.87 -2.77 -3.92
N ARG A 42 16.01 -2.14 -2.74
CA ARG A 42 15.51 -2.68 -1.46
C ARG A 42 15.01 -1.56 -0.53
N PRO A 43 13.72 -1.18 -0.59
CA PRO A 43 13.17 -0.21 0.35
C PRO A 43 13.23 -0.69 1.79
N ALA A 44 13.64 0.21 2.70
CA ALA A 44 13.35 0.04 4.12
C ALA A 44 11.90 0.48 4.40
N ASN A 45 11.17 -0.29 5.19
CA ASN A 45 9.80 0.03 5.67
C ASN A 45 8.82 0.48 4.56
N PRO A 46 8.66 -0.27 3.46
CA PRO A 46 7.87 0.16 2.32
C PRO A 46 6.41 0.46 2.67
N ALA A 47 5.79 -0.35 3.54
CA ALA A 47 4.40 -0.18 3.93
C ALA A 47 4.12 1.14 4.65
N GLU A 48 4.93 1.48 5.65
CA GLU A 48 4.80 2.73 6.39
C GLU A 48 5.01 3.93 5.46
N ILE A 49 6.03 3.87 4.61
CA ILE A 49 6.35 4.95 3.67
C ILE A 49 5.21 5.16 2.68
N ILE A 50 4.74 4.09 2.03
CA ILE A 50 3.68 4.17 1.02
C ILE A 50 2.40 4.67 1.67
N LEU A 51 1.99 4.08 2.81
CA LEU A 51 0.77 4.50 3.51
C LEU A 51 0.84 5.98 3.84
N MET A 52 1.83 6.41 4.63
CA MET A 52 1.93 7.80 5.12
C MET A 52 2.00 8.81 3.97
N ARG A 53 2.77 8.52 2.91
CA ARG A 53 2.89 9.44 1.77
C ARG A 53 1.62 9.47 0.92
N THR A 54 0.91 8.36 0.82
CA THR A 54 -0.41 8.32 0.17
C THR A 54 -1.40 9.22 0.90
N MET A 55 -1.42 9.20 2.24
CA MET A 55 -2.27 10.10 3.04
C MET A 55 -1.96 11.58 2.74
N VAL A 56 -0.67 11.93 2.70
CA VAL A 56 -0.22 13.30 2.41
C VAL A 56 -0.62 13.72 1.00
N LYS A 57 -0.37 12.87 -0.01
CA LYS A 57 -0.72 13.16 -1.40
C LYS A 57 -2.21 13.33 -1.59
N TRP A 58 -3.02 12.47 -0.96
CA TRP A 58 -4.47 12.58 -0.97
C TRP A 58 -4.93 13.93 -0.45
N ASN A 59 -4.53 14.29 0.77
CA ASN A 59 -4.94 15.55 1.40
C ASN A 59 -4.54 16.77 0.56
N ASN A 60 -3.34 16.75 -0.03
CA ASN A 60 -2.87 17.83 -0.89
C ASN A 60 -3.64 17.92 -2.21
N SER A 61 -4.07 16.79 -2.78
CA SER A 61 -4.75 16.75 -4.07
C SER A 61 -6.23 17.11 -3.98
N THR A 62 -6.87 16.78 -2.86
CA THR A 62 -8.31 17.00 -2.65
C THR A 62 -8.62 18.23 -1.80
N GLY A 63 -7.62 18.79 -1.11
CA GLY A 63 -7.82 19.86 -0.13
C GLY A 63 -8.54 19.39 1.15
N MET A 64 -8.78 18.09 1.30
CA MET A 64 -9.40 17.52 2.50
C MET A 64 -8.36 17.25 3.60
N SER A 65 -8.77 17.45 4.85
CA SER A 65 -8.02 16.96 6.01
C SER A 65 -8.62 15.65 6.52
N GLY A 66 -7.78 14.72 6.99
CA GLY A 66 -8.25 13.53 7.70
C GLY A 66 -8.42 12.28 6.85
N PHE A 67 -7.53 12.04 5.89
CA PHE A 67 -7.41 10.74 5.24
C PHE A 67 -7.41 9.61 6.29
N SER A 68 -8.29 8.62 6.09
CA SER A 68 -8.33 7.41 6.91
C SER A 68 -7.68 6.27 6.15
N SER A 69 -6.84 5.48 6.82
CA SER A 69 -6.29 4.26 6.23
C SER A 69 -7.38 3.23 5.90
N SER A 70 -8.59 3.36 6.46
CA SER A 70 -9.75 2.55 6.09
C SER A 70 -10.27 2.83 4.68
N TYR A 71 -9.88 3.94 4.06
CA TYR A 71 -10.24 4.27 2.69
C TYR A 71 -9.50 3.42 1.65
N CYS A 72 -8.48 2.68 2.08
CA CYS A 72 -7.65 1.92 1.17
C CYS A 72 -7.28 0.54 1.70
N ASN A 73 -7.09 -0.40 0.78
CA ASN A 73 -6.33 -1.61 1.01
C ASN A 73 -4.85 -1.34 0.71
N TRP A 74 -4.01 -1.44 1.74
CA TRP A 74 -2.56 -1.29 1.65
C TRP A 74 -1.80 -2.61 1.86
N SER A 75 -2.48 -3.76 1.74
CA SER A 75 -1.84 -5.09 1.88
C SER A 75 -0.74 -5.32 0.85
N HIS A 76 -0.80 -4.65 -0.31
CA HIS A 76 0.22 -4.74 -1.37
C HIS A 76 1.32 -3.68 -1.24
N THR A 77 1.49 -3.07 -0.07
CA THR A 77 2.57 -2.09 0.17
C THR A 77 3.81 -2.72 0.83
N VAL A 78 3.77 -4.00 1.19
CA VAL A 78 4.88 -4.71 1.84
C VAL A 78 5.80 -5.45 0.86
N ASN A 79 5.31 -5.81 -0.32
CA ASN A 79 6.03 -6.59 -1.34
C ASN A 79 5.77 -6.02 -2.73
N ASP A 80 6.77 -6.14 -3.61
CA ASP A 80 6.65 -5.79 -5.02
C ASP A 80 5.80 -6.85 -5.78
N PRO A 81 4.91 -6.47 -6.72
CA PRO A 81 4.60 -5.10 -7.16
C PRO A 81 3.83 -4.31 -6.10
N PHE A 82 4.29 -3.08 -5.82
CA PHE A 82 3.66 -2.23 -4.83
C PHE A 82 2.36 -1.61 -5.35
N SER A 83 1.29 -1.66 -4.56
CA SER A 83 0.03 -1.00 -4.91
C SER A 83 -0.80 -0.57 -3.70
N VAL A 84 -1.70 0.38 -3.93
CA VAL A 84 -2.74 0.79 -2.98
C VAL A 84 -4.08 0.78 -3.70
N PHE A 85 -5.07 0.06 -3.17
CA PHE A 85 -6.44 0.12 -3.69
C PHE A 85 -7.26 1.09 -2.86
N PHE A 86 -7.93 2.03 -3.51
CA PHE A 86 -8.83 3.00 -2.88
C PHE A 86 -10.28 2.53 -3.06
N TYR A 87 -11.01 2.44 -1.95
CA TYR A 87 -12.41 2.05 -1.94
C TYR A 87 -13.29 3.28 -2.19
N ALA A 88 -13.90 3.36 -3.38
CA ALA A 88 -14.75 4.50 -3.74
C ALA A 88 -15.87 4.71 -2.71
N ASP A 89 -16.57 3.65 -2.31
CA ASP A 89 -17.72 3.69 -1.39
C ASP A 89 -17.42 4.12 0.06
N THR A 90 -16.18 4.46 0.37
CA THR A 90 -15.75 4.82 1.74
C THR A 90 -15.20 6.22 1.87
N ILE A 91 -14.94 6.90 0.75
CA ILE A 91 -14.29 8.19 0.74
C ILE A 91 -15.38 9.26 0.60
N PRO A 92 -15.60 10.08 1.64
CA PRO A 92 -16.58 11.17 1.54
C PRO A 92 -16.26 12.07 0.35
N ASP A 93 -17.29 12.47 -0.39
CA ASP A 93 -17.22 13.30 -1.60
C ASP A 93 -16.57 12.64 -2.84
N TYR A 94 -16.13 11.38 -2.74
CA TYR A 94 -15.55 10.59 -3.85
C TYR A 94 -16.10 9.16 -3.84
N GLU A 95 -17.42 9.05 -3.74
CA GLU A 95 -18.12 7.79 -3.46
C GLU A 95 -18.26 6.87 -4.69
N THR A 96 -17.93 7.39 -5.88
CA THR A 96 -18.00 6.66 -7.15
C THR A 96 -16.62 6.40 -7.75
N THR A 97 -16.52 5.34 -8.55
CA THR A 97 -15.30 5.02 -9.30
C THR A 97 -14.87 6.17 -10.22
N ASP A 98 -15.81 6.88 -10.84
CA ASP A 98 -15.52 8.00 -11.74
C ASP A 98 -14.94 9.22 -10.99
N GLU A 99 -15.53 9.58 -9.85
CA GLU A 99 -15.02 10.67 -8.99
C GLU A 99 -13.62 10.35 -8.46
N LEU A 100 -13.41 9.09 -8.06
CA LEU A 100 -12.12 8.63 -7.58
C LEU A 100 -11.08 8.62 -8.70
N SER A 101 -11.44 8.16 -9.90
CA SER A 101 -10.57 8.17 -11.07
C SER A 101 -10.12 9.59 -11.42
N ALA A 102 -11.03 10.57 -11.39
CA ALA A 102 -10.73 11.97 -11.67
C ALA A 102 -9.67 12.57 -10.72
N VAL A 103 -9.56 12.08 -9.49
CA VAL A 103 -8.51 12.47 -8.54
C VAL A 103 -7.19 11.74 -8.79
N LEU A 104 -7.27 10.44 -9.10
CA LEU A 104 -6.12 9.55 -9.14
C LEU A 104 -5.40 9.54 -10.50
N GLU A 105 -6.10 9.63 -11.63
CA GLU A 105 -5.47 9.66 -12.96
C GLU A 105 -4.41 10.75 -13.12
N PRO A 106 -4.63 12.01 -12.64
CA PRO A 106 -3.60 13.04 -12.65
C PRO A 106 -2.34 12.69 -11.86
N TRP A 107 -2.37 11.66 -11.01
CA TRP A 107 -1.21 11.18 -10.28
C TRP A 107 -0.28 10.30 -11.11
N ILE A 108 -0.72 9.77 -12.26
CA ILE A 108 0.13 8.93 -13.12
C ILE A 108 1.35 9.73 -13.59
N GLY A 109 2.54 9.13 -13.48
CA GLY A 109 3.82 9.76 -13.79
C GLY A 109 4.36 10.68 -12.69
N THR A 110 3.64 10.82 -11.58
CA THR A 110 4.05 11.63 -10.42
C THR A 110 4.58 10.75 -9.29
N TRP A 111 5.22 11.38 -8.31
CA TRP A 111 5.75 10.67 -7.14
C TRP A 111 4.84 10.84 -5.93
N LEU A 112 4.84 9.90 -4.99
CA LEU A 112 4.00 9.99 -3.79
C LEU A 112 4.26 11.27 -2.97
N ILE A 113 5.48 11.81 -2.93
CA ILE A 113 5.77 13.10 -2.25
C ILE A 113 5.38 14.31 -3.10
N SER A 114 5.34 14.19 -4.43
CA SER A 114 5.15 15.35 -5.30
C SER A 114 3.67 15.70 -5.47
N THR A 115 3.34 16.99 -5.34
CA THR A 115 2.01 17.55 -5.63
C THR A 115 1.85 17.99 -7.09
N ASN A 116 2.90 17.87 -7.91
CA ASN A 116 2.90 18.31 -9.30
C ASN A 116 2.92 17.12 -10.26
N SER A 117 2.35 17.28 -11.46
CA SER A 117 2.44 16.32 -12.57
C SER A 117 3.88 16.08 -13.04
N THR A 118 4.79 17.00 -12.71
CA THR A 118 6.22 16.88 -12.96
C THR A 118 6.97 16.96 -11.62
N PRO A 119 7.64 15.89 -11.20
CA PRO A 119 8.41 15.86 -9.96
C PRO A 119 9.72 16.62 -10.11
N SER A 120 10.09 17.40 -9.10
CA SER A 120 11.51 17.70 -8.87
C SER A 120 12.16 16.41 -8.40
N SER A 121 12.72 15.63 -9.34
CA SER A 121 13.55 14.43 -9.13
C SER A 121 13.15 13.60 -7.89
N GLY A 122 12.35 12.54 -8.07
CA GLY A 122 11.93 11.65 -6.98
C GLY A 122 13.05 11.43 -5.95
N THR A 123 12.75 11.72 -4.69
CA THR A 123 13.71 11.53 -3.60
C THR A 123 14.06 10.04 -3.51
N THR A 124 15.30 9.70 -3.20
CA THR A 124 15.71 8.32 -2.94
C THR A 124 14.75 7.66 -1.94
N GLY A 125 14.18 6.50 -2.31
CA GLY A 125 13.18 5.81 -1.49
C GLY A 125 11.77 6.40 -1.58
N ASP A 126 11.48 7.15 -2.63
CA ASP A 126 10.12 7.50 -3.04
C ASP A 126 9.57 6.56 -4.11
N TYR A 127 8.25 6.62 -4.27
CA TYR A 127 7.49 5.75 -5.17
C TYR A 127 6.85 6.57 -6.27
N ASN A 128 7.13 6.19 -7.51
CA ASN A 128 6.51 6.71 -8.72
C ASN A 128 5.18 5.98 -8.96
N ILE A 129 4.14 6.73 -9.26
CA ILE A 129 2.83 6.22 -9.62
C ILE A 129 2.84 5.93 -11.11
N THR A 130 2.68 4.66 -11.46
CA THR A 130 2.88 4.17 -12.82
C THR A 130 1.58 3.94 -13.56
N GLU A 131 0.51 3.63 -12.83
CA GLU A 131 -0.77 3.24 -13.40
C GLU A 131 -1.88 3.48 -12.37
N VAL A 132 -3.07 3.79 -12.88
CA VAL A 132 -4.32 3.75 -12.14
C VAL A 132 -5.29 2.86 -12.90
N THR A 133 -5.82 1.84 -12.23
CA THR A 133 -6.77 0.88 -12.80
C THR A 133 -8.01 0.80 -11.94
N CYS A 134 -9.16 1.13 -12.51
CA CYS A 134 -10.42 1.23 -11.79
C CYS A 134 -11.42 0.13 -12.20
N VAL A 135 -12.31 -0.24 -11.28
CA VAL A 135 -13.33 -1.29 -11.41
C VAL A 135 -14.73 -0.81 -11.02
#